data_AF-A0A5P1MTC7-F1
#
_entry.id   AF-A0A5P1MTC7-F1
#
_cell.length_a   1.000
_cell.length_b   1.000
_cell.length_c   1.000
_cell.angle_alpha   90.00
_cell.angle_beta   90.00
_cell.angle_gamma   90.00
#
_symmetry.space_group_name_H-M   'P 1'
#
loop_
_entity.id
_entity.type
_entity.pdbx_description
1 polymer ?
#
loop_
_entity_poly.entity_id
_entity_poly.type
_entity_poly.pdbx_seq_one_letter_code
_entity_poly.pdbx_strand_id
1 'polypeptide(L)'
;MSILNSVSVTFNTSEYKNNTEYHKKIKGHQLSFFARHSGLISPSHSAIIAEFANLAGATDEYMIRRSYADMSEITGRSISTVRRAFAEATKCGMLVKQHQVANNNAQVCNVYRFTTQFLHFIHVAMEIGGKQGIKFANATKLVKQLISKVRYFFETGNPLFKLNKSPMFKMNSQ
;
A
#
# COMPACT_ATOMS: atom_id res chain seq x y z
N MET A 1 -2.30 -7.71 29.46
CA MET A 1 -0.98 -7.49 28.84
C MET A 1 -1.16 -7.28 27.34
N SER A 2 -0.62 -6.18 26.80
CA SER A 2 -0.73 -5.83 25.38
C SER A 2 0.07 -6.82 24.51
N ILE A 3 -0.63 -7.62 23.69
CA ILE A 3 -0.03 -8.57 22.74
C ILE A 3 0.96 -7.86 21.77
N LEU A 4 0.77 -6.55 21.56
CA LEU A 4 1.66 -5.71 20.74
C LEU A 4 3.04 -5.47 21.38
N ASN A 5 3.20 -5.67 22.69
CA ASN A 5 4.47 -5.51 23.42
C ASN A 5 5.36 -6.76 23.39
N SER A 6 4.89 -7.88 22.82
CA SER A 6 5.77 -9.03 22.62
C SER A 6 6.75 -8.74 21.48
N VAL A 7 8.03 -8.76 21.83
CA VAL A 7 9.20 -8.52 20.97
C VAL A 7 9.47 -9.70 20.00
N SER A 8 8.62 -10.73 20.04
CA SER A 8 8.81 -12.00 19.33
C SER A 8 7.73 -12.25 18.27
N VAL A 9 7.44 -11.25 17.43
CA VAL A 9 6.93 -11.60 16.09
C VAL A 9 8.14 -12.02 15.28
N THR A 10 8.43 -13.32 15.27
CA THR A 10 9.52 -13.88 14.47
C THR A 10 9.12 -13.81 13.01
N PHE A 11 9.67 -12.84 12.29
CA PHE A 11 9.47 -12.70 10.85
C PHE A 11 10.40 -13.70 10.15
N ASN A 12 9.84 -14.81 9.67
CA ASN A 12 10.65 -15.89 9.11
C ASN A 12 11.08 -15.54 7.68
N THR A 13 12.29 -14.98 7.52
CA THR A 13 12.84 -14.46 6.25
C THR A 13 13.18 -15.52 5.19
N SER A 14 12.99 -16.81 5.48
CA SER A 14 13.44 -17.93 4.67
C SER A 14 12.47 -18.37 3.56
N GLU A 15 11.19 -17.99 3.62
CA GLU A 15 10.21 -18.24 2.54
C GLU A 15 10.29 -17.22 1.37
N TYR A 16 11.32 -16.37 1.39
CA TYR A 16 11.38 -15.13 0.60
C TYR A 16 11.88 -15.34 -0.85
N LYS A 17 12.09 -16.59 -1.27
CA LYS A 17 12.53 -16.92 -2.63
C LYS A 17 11.35 -17.42 -3.47
N ASN A 18 10.94 -16.60 -4.43
CA ASN A 18 10.20 -17.00 -5.64
C ASN A 18 8.72 -17.37 -5.51
N ASN A 19 7.89 -16.58 -4.84
CA ASN A 19 6.43 -16.80 -4.90
C ASN A 19 5.68 -15.62 -5.52
N THR A 20 5.49 -15.71 -6.83
CA THR A 20 4.51 -14.97 -7.64
C THR A 20 3.05 -15.27 -7.28
N GLU A 21 2.80 -16.11 -6.26
CA GLU A 21 1.44 -16.57 -5.89
C GLU A 21 0.80 -15.80 -4.71
N TYR A 22 1.54 -15.03 -3.91
CA TYR A 22 0.97 -14.32 -2.75
C TYR A 22 -0.07 -13.27 -3.12
N HIS A 23 -0.10 -12.86 -4.38
CA HIS A 23 -0.99 -11.82 -4.88
C HIS A 23 -2.44 -12.31 -4.97
N LYS A 24 -2.72 -13.61 -5.16
CA LYS A 24 -4.07 -14.12 -5.49
C LYS A 24 -5.12 -14.09 -4.34
N LYS A 25 -4.88 -13.37 -3.24
CA LYS A 25 -5.76 -13.40 -2.06
C LYS A 25 -6.15 -12.03 -1.48
N ILE A 26 -5.64 -10.92 -2.01
CA ILE A 26 -5.97 -9.58 -1.49
C ILE A 26 -7.19 -9.03 -2.22
N LYS A 27 -8.32 -8.92 -1.53
CA LYS A 27 -9.55 -8.36 -2.10
C LYS A 27 -9.44 -6.84 -2.28
N GLY A 28 -10.18 -6.28 -3.23
CA GLY A 28 -10.23 -4.83 -3.49
C GLY A 28 -10.37 -3.96 -2.23
N HIS A 29 -11.33 -4.28 -1.36
CA HIS A 29 -11.53 -3.51 -0.12
C HIS A 29 -10.32 -3.60 0.84
N GLN A 30 -9.60 -4.72 0.87
CA GLN A 30 -8.38 -4.89 1.67
C GLN A 30 -7.26 -4.04 1.08
N LEU A 31 -7.06 -4.10 -0.23
CA LEU A 31 -6.05 -3.28 -0.91
C LEU A 31 -6.33 -1.79 -0.69
N SER A 32 -7.59 -1.36 -0.82
CA SER A 32 -8.04 0.00 -0.53
C SER A 32 -7.75 0.41 0.91
N PHE A 33 -8.10 -0.44 1.88
CA PHE A 33 -7.85 -0.20 3.30
C PHE A 33 -6.36 0.02 3.59
N PHE A 34 -5.49 -0.83 3.05
CA PHE A 34 -4.05 -0.71 3.26
C PHE A 34 -3.45 0.48 2.50
N ALA A 35 -3.91 0.78 1.28
CA ALA A 35 -3.51 2.00 0.57
C ALA A 35 -3.86 3.26 1.39
N ARG A 36 -5.03 3.26 2.03
CA ARG A 36 -5.51 4.36 2.90
C ARG A 36 -4.69 4.52 4.18
N HIS A 37 -4.33 3.40 4.82
CA HIS A 37 -3.86 3.38 6.21
C HIS A 37 -2.41 2.93 6.42
N SER A 38 -1.67 2.61 5.36
CA SER A 38 -0.24 2.25 5.42
C SER A 38 0.65 3.35 6.05
N GLY A 39 0.21 4.61 5.97
CA GLY A 39 0.98 5.77 6.43
C GLY A 39 2.19 6.10 5.56
N LEU A 40 2.33 5.47 4.39
CA LEU A 40 3.44 5.70 3.46
C LEU A 40 3.38 7.06 2.75
N ILE A 41 2.18 7.60 2.60
CA ILE A 41 1.91 8.89 1.96
C ILE A 41 0.89 9.69 2.77
N SER A 42 0.77 10.99 2.48
CA SER A 42 -0.15 11.88 3.22
C SER A 42 -1.62 11.38 3.22
N PRO A 43 -2.41 11.69 4.27
CA PRO A 43 -3.81 11.26 4.34
C PRO A 43 -4.69 11.74 3.17
N SER A 44 -4.41 12.89 2.57
CA SER A 44 -5.16 13.34 1.39
C SER A 44 -4.83 12.49 0.16
N HIS A 45 -3.54 12.24 -0.08
CA HIS A 45 -3.08 11.42 -1.22
C HIS A 45 -3.45 9.94 -1.04
N SER A 46 -3.41 9.41 0.18
CA SER A 46 -3.82 8.03 0.46
C SER A 46 -5.31 7.81 0.17
N ALA A 47 -6.16 8.83 0.31
CA ALA A 47 -7.58 8.76 -0.05
C ALA A 47 -7.75 8.52 -1.56
N ILE A 48 -6.99 9.26 -2.37
CA ILE A 48 -7.01 9.17 -3.83
C ILE A 48 -6.57 7.76 -4.25
N ILE A 49 -5.46 7.25 -3.71
CA ILE A 49 -4.97 5.91 -4.08
C ILE A 49 -5.93 4.81 -3.60
N ALA A 50 -6.55 4.97 -2.43
CA ALA A 50 -7.50 3.99 -1.89
C ALA A 50 -8.74 3.81 -2.79
N GLU A 51 -9.20 4.88 -3.44
CA GLU A 51 -10.33 4.82 -4.39
C GLU A 51 -10.01 3.87 -5.55
N PHE A 52 -8.84 4.05 -6.17
CA PHE A 52 -8.42 3.22 -7.30
C PHE A 52 -7.91 1.83 -6.89
N ALA A 53 -7.40 1.70 -5.67
CA ALA A 53 -6.98 0.43 -5.10
C ALA A 53 -8.12 -0.58 -5.01
N ASN A 54 -9.33 -0.13 -4.65
CA ASN A 54 -10.51 -0.99 -4.58
C ASN A 54 -10.82 -1.61 -5.94
N LEU A 55 -10.79 -0.78 -6.99
CA LEU A 55 -11.03 -1.20 -8.37
C LEU A 55 -9.90 -2.11 -8.90
N ALA A 56 -8.65 -1.76 -8.60
CA ALA A 56 -7.49 -2.54 -9.01
C ALA A 56 -7.50 -3.96 -8.41
N GLY A 57 -7.89 -4.09 -7.13
CA GLY A 57 -8.00 -5.38 -6.45
C GLY A 57 -9.28 -6.17 -6.76
N ALA A 58 -10.11 -5.70 -7.69
CA ALA A 58 -11.12 -6.52 -8.36
C ALA A 58 -10.52 -7.32 -9.55
N THR A 59 -9.25 -7.06 -9.88
CA THR A 59 -8.49 -7.78 -10.92
C THR A 59 -7.29 -8.48 -10.27
N ASP A 60 -6.87 -9.62 -10.83
CA ASP A 60 -5.66 -10.32 -10.36
C ASP A 60 -4.36 -9.58 -10.73
N GLU A 61 -4.45 -8.55 -11.58
CA GLU A 61 -3.29 -7.77 -12.01
C GLU A 61 -2.89 -6.66 -11.03
N TYR A 62 -3.79 -6.25 -10.14
CA TYR A 62 -3.59 -5.10 -9.23
C TYR A 62 -3.15 -3.83 -9.98
N MET A 63 -3.84 -3.53 -11.09
CA MET A 63 -3.49 -2.43 -11.99
C MET A 63 -4.56 -1.34 -12.04
N ILE A 64 -4.10 -0.10 -12.20
CA ILE A 64 -4.91 1.09 -12.44
C ILE A 64 -4.59 1.56 -13.85
N ARG A 65 -5.59 1.53 -14.73
CA ARG A 65 -5.49 1.97 -16.14
C ARG A 65 -6.48 3.09 -16.40
N ARG A 66 -6.07 4.36 -16.21
CA ARG A 66 -6.95 5.54 -16.34
C ARG A 66 -6.18 6.78 -16.78
N SER A 67 -6.86 7.73 -17.40
CA SER A 67 -6.32 9.07 -17.63
C SER A 67 -6.32 9.87 -16.32
N TYR A 68 -5.49 10.92 -16.20
CA TYR A 68 -5.60 11.80 -15.03
C TYR A 68 -6.89 12.62 -14.99
N ALA A 69 -7.52 12.85 -16.15
CA ALA A 69 -8.81 13.53 -16.23
C ALA A 69 -9.91 12.65 -15.60
N ASP A 70 -9.97 11.37 -15.97
CA ASP A 70 -10.92 10.42 -15.41
C ASP A 70 -10.71 10.27 -13.89
N MET A 71 -9.44 10.18 -13.46
CA MET A 71 -9.12 10.07 -12.04
C MET A 71 -9.51 11.34 -11.26
N SER A 72 -9.36 12.51 -11.88
CA SER A 72 -9.74 13.81 -11.32
C SER A 72 -11.25 13.88 -11.12
N GLU A 73 -12.02 13.43 -12.11
CA GLU A 73 -13.49 13.38 -12.07
C GLU A 73 -13.98 12.44 -10.98
N ILE A 74 -13.49 11.19 -10.95
CA ILE A 74 -13.89 10.16 -9.96
C ILE A 74 -13.65 10.63 -8.53
N THR A 75 -12.51 11.31 -8.28
CA THR A 75 -12.13 11.72 -6.93
C THR A 75 -12.61 13.11 -6.54
N GLY A 76 -13.15 13.88 -7.48
CA GLY A 76 -13.48 15.30 -7.27
C GLY A 76 -12.25 16.16 -6.91
N ARG A 77 -11.04 15.75 -7.32
CA ARG A 77 -9.77 16.45 -7.05
C ARG A 77 -9.19 16.99 -8.33
N SER A 78 -8.39 18.04 -8.25
CA SER A 78 -7.70 18.55 -9.44
C SER A 78 -6.71 17.53 -10.02
N ILE A 79 -6.56 17.52 -11.35
CA ILE A 79 -5.54 16.73 -12.07
C ILE A 79 -4.15 16.86 -11.43
N SER A 80 -3.78 18.08 -11.01
CA SER A 80 -2.49 18.35 -10.38
C SER A 80 -2.34 17.65 -9.03
N THR A 81 -3.41 17.54 -8.24
CA THR A 81 -3.42 16.82 -6.96
C THR A 81 -3.34 15.31 -7.18
N VAL A 82 -4.12 14.79 -8.13
CA VAL A 82 -4.07 13.37 -8.51
C VAL A 82 -2.66 12.98 -8.94
N ARG A 83 -2.05 13.77 -9.84
CA ARG A 83 -0.68 13.51 -10.31
C ARG A 83 0.34 13.48 -9.17
N ARG A 84 0.23 14.38 -8.19
CA ARG A 84 1.10 14.39 -7.00
C ARG A 84 0.91 13.13 -6.15
N ALA A 85 -0.34 12.71 -5.92
CA ALA A 85 -0.62 11.50 -5.15
C ALA A 85 0.00 10.25 -5.79
N PHE A 86 -0.16 10.07 -7.10
CA PHE A 86 0.44 8.94 -7.84
C PHE A 86 1.98 9.02 -7.90
N ALA A 87 2.54 10.22 -8.01
CA ALA A 87 3.99 10.41 -7.94
C ALA A 87 4.55 10.05 -6.56
N GLU A 88 3.88 10.45 -5.48
CA GLU A 88 4.29 10.11 -4.10
C GLU A 88 4.16 8.61 -3.84
N ALA A 89 3.06 7.98 -4.27
CA ALA A 89 2.85 6.54 -4.18
C ALA A 89 3.91 5.75 -4.97
N THR A 90 4.38 6.28 -6.10
CA THR A 90 5.50 5.69 -6.86
C THR A 90 6.81 5.86 -6.11
N LYS A 91 7.06 7.05 -5.57
CA LYS A 91 8.30 7.39 -4.83
C LYS A 91 8.48 6.54 -3.58
N CYS A 92 7.40 6.22 -2.86
CA CYS A 92 7.46 5.36 -1.67
C CYS A 92 7.40 3.86 -1.97
N GLY A 93 7.38 3.46 -3.25
CA GLY A 93 7.38 2.06 -3.66
C GLY A 93 6.02 1.36 -3.53
N MET A 94 4.92 2.09 -3.33
CA MET A 94 3.56 1.52 -3.33
C MET A 94 3.11 1.14 -4.75
N LEU A 95 3.44 1.99 -5.73
CA LEU A 95 3.11 1.80 -7.14
C LEU A 95 4.38 1.79 -8.01
N VAL A 96 4.28 1.12 -9.16
CA VAL A 96 5.20 1.31 -10.29
C VAL A 96 4.41 1.81 -11.49
N LYS A 97 4.90 2.85 -12.15
CA LYS A 97 4.34 3.33 -13.41
C LYS A 97 4.81 2.42 -14.54
N GLN A 98 3.87 1.88 -15.31
CA GLN A 98 4.17 1.16 -16.54
C GLN A 98 3.92 2.08 -17.74
N HIS A 99 4.83 2.02 -18.71
CA HIS A 99 4.63 2.69 -19.99
C HIS A 99 3.83 1.76 -20.89
N GLN A 100 2.57 2.10 -21.17
CA GLN A 100 1.80 1.48 -22.24
C GLN A 100 1.78 2.45 -23.41
N VAL A 101 2.47 2.06 -24.49
CA VAL A 101 2.58 2.81 -25.73
C VAL A 101 1.61 2.17 -26.72
N ALA A 102 0.71 2.95 -27.34
CA ALA A 102 -0.11 2.41 -28.43
C ALA A 102 0.72 2.19 -29.69
N ASN A 103 0.17 1.43 -30.65
CA ASN A 103 0.79 1.17 -31.95
C ASN A 103 1.19 2.43 -32.73
N ASN A 104 0.62 3.59 -32.37
CA ASN A 104 0.93 4.91 -32.94
C ASN A 104 1.86 5.77 -32.06
N ASN A 105 2.58 5.17 -31.10
CA ASN A 105 3.42 5.84 -30.10
C ASN A 105 2.70 6.85 -29.17
N ALA A 106 1.36 6.92 -29.22
CA ALA A 106 0.59 7.74 -28.29
C ALA A 106 0.45 7.03 -26.93
N GLN A 107 0.60 7.78 -25.83
CA GLN A 107 0.25 7.29 -24.51
C GLN A 107 -1.28 7.29 -24.37
N VAL A 108 -1.92 6.12 -24.42
CA VAL A 108 -3.40 6.02 -24.37
C VAL A 108 -3.94 6.30 -22.96
N CYS A 109 -3.23 5.85 -21.92
CA CYS A 109 -3.61 6.07 -20.54
C CYS A 109 -2.40 5.97 -19.59
N ASN A 110 -2.58 6.39 -18.34
CA ASN A 110 -1.58 6.08 -17.30
C ASN A 110 -1.85 4.67 -16.77
N VAL A 111 -0.78 3.89 -16.68
CA VAL A 111 -0.83 2.54 -16.14
C VAL A 111 0.03 2.49 -14.88
N TYR A 112 -0.59 2.15 -13.77
CA TYR A 112 0.10 1.92 -12.49
C TYR A 112 -0.20 0.52 -12.00
N ARG A 113 0.80 -0.14 -11.43
CA ARG A 113 0.66 -1.46 -10.80
C ARG A 113 1.10 -1.37 -9.35
N PHE A 114 0.37 -2.01 -8.44
CA PHE A 114 0.84 -2.18 -7.06
C PHE A 114 2.07 -3.08 -7.05
N THR A 115 3.10 -2.65 -6.34
CA THR A 115 4.36 -3.40 -6.30
C THR A 115 4.19 -4.71 -5.54
N THR A 116 4.96 -5.73 -5.91
CA THR A 116 4.95 -7.01 -5.20
C THR A 116 5.34 -6.85 -3.74
N GLN A 117 6.22 -5.88 -3.45
CA GLN A 117 6.63 -5.51 -2.10
C GLN A 117 5.45 -4.96 -1.27
N PHE A 118 4.65 -4.06 -1.84
CA PHE A 118 3.48 -3.52 -1.16
C PHE A 118 2.41 -4.60 -0.94
N LEU A 119 2.16 -5.45 -1.94
CA LEU A 119 1.25 -6.59 -1.79
C LEU A 119 1.72 -7.57 -0.72
N HIS A 120 3.03 -7.82 -0.64
CA HIS A 120 3.62 -8.67 0.39
C HIS A 120 3.47 -8.07 1.80
N PHE A 121 3.70 -6.77 1.95
CA PHE A 121 3.44 -6.05 3.20
C PHE A 121 2.00 -6.25 3.69
N ILE A 122 1.02 -6.16 2.78
CA ILE A 122 -0.39 -6.40 3.09
C ILE A 122 -0.60 -7.84 3.55
N HIS A 123 -0.04 -8.80 2.82
CA HIS A 123 -0.17 -10.22 3.14
C HIS A 123 0.34 -10.54 4.55
N VAL A 124 1.55 -10.09 4.89
CA VAL A 124 2.16 -10.31 6.21
C VAL A 124 1.33 -9.64 7.31
N ALA A 125 0.86 -8.41 7.08
CA ALA A 125 0.01 -7.74 8.05
C ALA A 125 -1.31 -8.50 8.29
N MET A 126 -1.94 -8.99 7.22
CA MET A 126 -3.16 -9.78 7.30
C MET A 126 -2.95 -11.13 8.00
N GLU A 127 -1.83 -11.81 7.74
CA GLU A 127 -1.50 -13.09 8.37
C GLU A 127 -1.28 -12.91 9.88
N ILE A 128 -0.46 -11.92 10.28
CA ILE A 128 -0.21 -11.61 11.68
C ILE A 128 -1.50 -11.20 12.38
N GLY A 129 -2.30 -10.33 11.74
CA GLY A 129 -3.58 -9.90 12.29
C GLY A 129 -4.55 -11.07 12.44
N GLY A 130 -4.61 -11.98 11.46
CA GLY A 130 -5.42 -13.19 11.52
C GLY A 130 -5.06 -14.09 12.71
N LYS A 131 -3.76 -14.34 12.93
CA LYS A 131 -3.24 -15.08 14.12
C LYS A 131 -3.60 -14.40 15.44
N GLN A 132 -3.81 -13.08 15.44
CA GLN A 132 -4.19 -12.28 16.61
C GLN A 132 -5.69 -12.01 16.71
N GLY A 133 -6.53 -12.59 15.84
CA GLY A 133 -7.98 -12.36 15.81
C GLY A 133 -8.39 -10.94 15.35
N ILE A 134 -7.50 -10.19 14.72
CA ILE A 134 -7.73 -8.83 14.25
C ILE A 134 -8.41 -8.85 12.88
N LYS A 135 -9.59 -8.21 12.79
CA LYS A 135 -10.32 -8.02 11.53
C LYS A 135 -9.97 -6.66 10.89
N PHE A 136 -9.44 -6.69 9.66
CA PHE A 136 -9.13 -5.50 8.85
C PHE A 136 -10.36 -4.89 8.16
N ALA A 137 -11.50 -4.84 8.87
CA ALA A 137 -12.72 -4.21 8.38
C ALA A 137 -12.78 -2.72 8.77
N ASN A 138 -12.20 -2.36 9.93
CA ASN A 138 -12.30 -1.02 10.50
C ASN A 138 -10.90 -0.50 10.88
N ALA A 139 -10.68 0.81 10.70
CA ALA A 139 -9.42 1.49 11.02
C ALA A 139 -9.26 1.77 12.53
N THR A 140 -9.43 0.73 13.34
CA THR A 140 -9.29 0.82 14.80
C THR A 140 -7.84 1.13 15.19
N LYS A 141 -7.64 1.61 16.42
CA LYS A 141 -6.31 1.89 16.97
C LYS A 141 -5.39 0.67 16.88
N LEU A 142 -5.92 -0.52 17.20
CA LEU A 142 -5.19 -1.80 17.12
C LEU A 142 -4.73 -2.12 15.69
N VAL A 143 -5.61 -1.95 14.70
CA VAL A 143 -5.27 -2.21 13.29
C VAL A 143 -4.19 -1.24 12.80
N LYS A 144 -4.31 0.05 13.11
CA LYS A 144 -3.30 1.05 12.76
C LYS A 144 -1.95 0.77 13.42
N GLN A 145 -1.94 0.34 14.69
CA GLN A 145 -0.72 -0.05 15.40
C GLN A 145 -0.04 -1.27 14.78
N LEU A 146 -0.82 -2.30 14.41
CA LEU A 146 -0.30 -3.47 13.73
C LEU A 146 0.33 -3.10 12.38
N ILE A 147 -0.39 -2.33 11.55
CA ILE A 147 0.10 -1.85 10.25
C ILE A 147 1.41 -1.08 10.42
N SER A 148 1.48 -0.18 11.40
CA SER A 148 2.70 0.58 11.70
C SER A 148 3.86 -0.33 12.11
N LYS A 149 3.63 -1.32 12.98
CA LYS A 149 4.66 -2.27 13.44
C LYS A 149 5.20 -3.12 12.28
N VAL A 150 4.30 -3.65 11.43
CA VAL A 150 4.69 -4.43 10.25
C VAL A 150 5.44 -3.55 9.26
N ARG A 151 4.97 -2.33 9.00
CA ARG A 151 5.68 -1.37 8.15
C ARG A 151 7.11 -1.11 8.67
N TYR A 152 7.26 -0.82 9.95
CA TYR A 152 8.57 -0.56 10.56
C TYR A 152 9.52 -1.75 10.41
N PHE A 153 9.01 -2.99 10.52
CA PHE A 153 9.81 -4.19 10.25
C PHE A 153 10.34 -4.22 8.81
N PHE A 154 9.51 -3.89 7.82
CA PHE A 154 9.93 -3.81 6.41
C PHE A 154 10.83 -2.60 6.11
N GLU A 155 10.85 -1.57 6.96
CA GLU A 155 11.78 -0.44 6.86
C GLU A 155 13.16 -0.75 7.46
N THR A 156 13.23 -1.59 8.50
CA THR A 156 14.43 -1.78 9.33
C THR A 156 15.12 -3.14 9.21
N GLY A 157 14.37 -4.23 9.04
CA GLY A 157 14.89 -5.60 9.04
C GLY A 157 15.27 -6.14 7.66
N ASN A 158 14.81 -5.49 6.59
CA ASN A 158 15.11 -5.83 5.20
C ASN A 158 14.81 -4.58 4.37
N PRO A 159 15.79 -3.82 3.83
CA PRO A 159 15.55 -2.48 3.30
C PRO A 159 14.77 -2.53 1.98
N LEU A 160 13.45 -2.73 2.08
CA LEU A 160 12.51 -2.77 0.96
C LEU A 160 12.07 -1.37 0.52
N PHE A 161 12.63 -0.35 1.16
CA PHE A 161 12.27 1.03 0.96
C PHE A 161 13.52 1.91 1.00
N LYS A 162 13.82 2.59 -0.12
CA LYS A 162 14.41 3.94 -0.01
C LYS A 162 13.30 4.92 0.38
N LEU A 163 12.68 4.69 1.54
CA LEU A 163 11.80 5.68 2.15
C LEU A 163 12.73 6.78 2.64
N ASN A 164 12.74 7.90 1.92
CA ASN A 164 13.29 9.12 2.48
C ASN A 164 12.60 9.35 3.82
N LYS A 165 13.40 9.44 4.87
CA LYS A 165 13.03 9.62 6.28
C LYS A 165 11.68 10.33 6.39
N SER A 166 10.61 9.58 6.68
CA SER A 166 9.37 10.19 7.16
C SER A 166 9.70 11.00 8.41
N PRO A 167 9.03 12.13 8.66
CA PRO A 167 9.24 12.90 9.88
C PRO A 167 8.99 11.96 11.07
N MET A 168 9.99 11.84 11.95
CA MET A 168 9.85 11.14 13.22
C MET A 168 8.62 11.68 13.96
N PHE A 169 7.59 10.85 14.11
CA PHE A 169 6.62 11.07 15.17
C PHE A 169 7.33 10.82 16.50
N LYS A 170 7.77 11.90 17.15
CA LYS A 170 8.16 11.83 18.57
C LYS A 170 6.89 11.48 19.35
N MET A 171 6.78 10.23 19.81
CA MET A 171 5.87 9.91 20.90
C MET A 171 6.45 10.56 22.15
N ASN A 172 5.87 11.68 22.56
CA ASN A 172 6.10 12.22 23.89
C ASN A 172 5.48 11.23 24.89
N SER A 173 6.34 10.61 25.69
CA SER A 173 5.98 9.95 26.93
C SER A 173 5.67 11.01 27.98
N GLN A 174 4.41 11.09 28.40
CA GLN A 174 4.01 11.56 29.72
C GLN A 174 3.08 10.50 30.31
#